data_AF-A0AAU7YVK4-F1
#
_entry.id   AF-A0AAU7YVK4-F1
#
_cell.length_a   1.000
_cell.length_b   1.000
_cell.length_c   1.000
_cell.angle_alpha   90.00
_cell.angle_beta   90.00
_cell.angle_gamma   90.00
#
_symmetry.space_group_name_H-M   'P 1'
#
loop_
_entity.id
_entity.type
_entity.pdbx_description
1 polymer ?
#
loop_
_entity_poly.entity_id
_entity_poly.type
_entity_poly.pdbx_seq_one_letter_code
_entity_poly.pdbx_strand_id
1 'polypeptide(L)'
;MKEVSLPAAIVHLSVVLPRFSEVGSYNVNVSKDKTGSQIIATGAGNAVERDGGKVSVNVMLDLRAAKPGAYFLATVRGTDNGTYYYPLKIN
;
A
#
# COMPACT_ATOMS: atom_id res chain seq x y z
N MET A 1 8.66 -14.99 2.59
CA MET A 1 7.77 -13.81 2.51
C MET A 1 7.58 -13.47 1.05
N LYS A 2 6.37 -13.16 0.60
CA LYS A 2 6.09 -12.87 -0.82
C LYS A 2 6.45 -11.41 -1.09
N GLU A 3 7.52 -11.17 -1.84
CA GLU A 3 7.88 -9.83 -2.31
C GLU A 3 6.96 -9.45 -3.48
N VAL A 4 6.40 -8.25 -3.42
CA VAL A 4 5.59 -7.69 -4.52
C VAL A 4 6.53 -6.94 -5.45
N SER A 5 6.37 -7.08 -6.77
CA SER A 5 7.15 -6.34 -7.75
C SER A 5 6.25 -5.44 -8.59
N LEU A 6 6.59 -4.15 -8.70
CA LEU A 6 5.84 -3.15 -9.45
C LEU A 6 6.77 -2.41 -10.42
N PRO A 7 6.27 -1.95 -11.58
CA PRO A 7 7.04 -1.09 -12.47
C PRO A 7 7.12 0.35 -11.93
N ALA A 8 8.16 1.09 -12.34
CA ALA A 8 8.22 2.55 -12.21
C ALA A 8 7.21 3.26 -13.14
N ALA A 9 5.91 3.07 -12.88
CA ALA A 9 4.80 3.59 -13.67
C ALA A 9 3.61 4.01 -12.79
N ILE A 10 2.56 4.55 -13.40
CA ILE A 10 1.26 4.66 -12.72
C ILE A 10 0.65 3.26 -12.66
N VAL A 11 0.33 2.80 -11.46
CA VAL A 11 -0.22 1.47 -11.21
C VAL A 11 -1.54 1.56 -10.45
N HIS A 12 -2.47 0.68 -10.81
CA HIS A 12 -3.69 0.43 -10.06
C HIS A 12 -3.51 -0.83 -9.22
N LEU A 13 -3.61 -0.69 -7.90
CA LEU A 13 -3.36 -1.76 -6.95
C LEU A 13 -4.65 -2.09 -6.20
N SER A 14 -5.01 -3.37 -6.17
CA SER A 14 -6.05 -3.90 -5.27
C SER A 14 -5.35 -4.57 -4.09
N VAL A 15 -5.42 -3.96 -2.91
CA VAL A 15 -4.81 -4.47 -1.69
C VAL A 15 -5.87 -5.14 -0.84
N VAL A 16 -5.69 -6.43 -0.53
CA VAL A 16 -6.50 -7.12 0.48
C VAL A 16 -5.88 -6.81 1.84
N LEU A 17 -6.67 -6.20 2.73
CA LEU A 17 -6.22 -5.81 4.05
C LEU A 17 -6.19 -7.02 5.01
N PRO A 18 -5.38 -6.95 6.08
CA PRO A 18 -5.35 -7.99 7.11
C PRO A 18 -6.72 -8.28 7.72
N ARG A 19 -6.86 -9.48 8.28
CA ARG A 19 -8.10 -9.91 8.93
C ARG A 19 -8.51 -8.90 10.02
N PHE A 20 -9.82 -8.65 10.13
CA PHE A 20 -10.42 -7.67 11.03
C PHE A 20 -10.12 -6.19 10.70
N SER A 21 -9.56 -5.90 9.52
CA SER A 21 -9.58 -4.53 9.01
C SER A 21 -11.01 -4.07 8.79
N GLU A 22 -11.28 -2.79 9.05
CA GLU A 22 -12.60 -2.20 8.87
C GLU A 22 -12.72 -1.54 7.50
N VAL A 23 -13.95 -1.27 7.06
CA VAL A 23 -14.21 -0.44 5.89
C VAL A 23 -13.90 1.04 6.18
N GLY A 24 -13.73 1.84 5.12
CA GLY A 24 -13.51 3.28 5.22
C GLY A 24 -12.26 3.76 4.49
N SER A 25 -11.79 4.97 4.79
CA SER A 25 -10.66 5.59 4.07
C SER A 25 -9.31 5.02 4.52
N TYR A 26 -8.49 4.62 3.55
CA TYR A 26 -7.13 4.12 3.75
C TYR A 26 -6.16 4.85 2.82
N ASN A 27 -4.98 5.12 3.36
CA ASN A 27 -3.82 5.52 2.58
C ASN A 27 -2.91 4.31 2.37
N VAL A 28 -2.36 4.20 1.18
CA VAL A 28 -1.31 3.25 0.82
C VAL A 28 -0.07 4.07 0.47
N ASN A 29 0.98 3.88 1.27
CA ASN A 29 2.24 4.60 1.11
C ASN A 29 3.31 3.66 0.58
N VAL A 30 4.18 4.17 -0.28
CA VAL A 30 5.42 3.51 -0.66
C VAL A 30 6.58 4.33 -0.10
N SER A 31 7.43 3.70 0.69
CA SER A 31 8.59 4.34 1.34
C SER A 31 9.88 3.57 1.13
N LYS A 32 11.02 4.27 1.22
CA LYS A 32 12.35 3.63 1.16
C LYS A 32 12.73 2.93 2.46
N ASP A 33 12.18 3.40 3.58
CA ASP A 33 12.38 2.84 4.91
C ASP A 33 11.08 2.24 5.47
N LYS A 34 11.23 1.39 6.48
CA LYS A 34 10.10 0.78 7.19
C LYS A 34 9.45 1.74 8.20
N THR A 35 10.08 2.88 8.50
CA THR A 35 9.54 3.89 9.41
C THR A 35 8.52 4.81 8.72
N GLY A 36 8.43 4.77 7.39
CA GLY A 36 7.53 5.62 6.62
C GLY A 36 8.01 7.08 6.59
N SER A 37 9.30 7.33 6.86
CA SER A 37 9.88 8.67 6.90
C SER A 37 10.29 9.17 5.51
N GLN A 38 10.55 8.24 4.59
CA GLN A 38 10.91 8.53 3.20
C GLN A 38 9.85 8.03 2.22
N ILE A 39 8.66 8.64 2.25
CA ILE A 39 7.55 8.33 1.33
C ILE A 39 7.88 8.88 -0.06
N ILE A 40 7.76 8.03 -1.08
CA ILE A 40 7.97 8.37 -2.49
C ILE A 40 6.67 8.40 -3.29
N ALA A 41 5.62 7.73 -2.81
CA ALA A 41 4.30 7.74 -3.41
C ALA A 41 3.23 7.45 -2.36
N THR A 42 2.07 8.09 -2.52
CA THR A 42 0.88 7.86 -1.69
C THR A 42 -0.33 7.74 -2.60
N GLY A 43 -1.17 6.76 -2.34
CA GLY A 43 -2.48 6.60 -2.95
C GLY A 43 -3.53 6.45 -1.87
N ALA A 44 -4.70 7.06 -2.06
CA ALA A 44 -5.82 6.93 -1.14
C ALA A 44 -6.96 6.17 -1.81
N GLY A 45 -7.72 5.42 -1.01
CA GLY A 45 -8.90 4.72 -1.48
C GLY A 45 -9.83 4.37 -0.33
N ASN A 46 -11.10 4.14 -0.66
CA ASN A 46 -12.07 3.62 0.30
C ASN A 46 -12.04 2.10 0.27
N ALA A 47 -11.68 1.52 1.40
CA ALA A 47 -11.74 0.10 1.65
C ALA A 47 -13.20 -0.35 1.77
N VAL A 48 -13.52 -1.42 1.05
CA VAL A 48 -14.85 -2.03 1.00
C VAL A 48 -14.75 -3.50 1.35
N GLU A 49 -15.82 -4.02 1.95
CA GLU A 49 -15.97 -5.45 2.18
C GLU A 49 -16.18 -6.17 0.83
N ARG A 50 -15.60 -7.37 0.73
CA ARG A 50 -15.66 -8.29 -0.40
C ARG A 50 -16.16 -9.64 0.10
N ASP A 51 -16.55 -10.50 -0.85
CA ASP A 51 -17.03 -11.84 -0.56
C ASP A 51 -16.10 -12.60 0.40
N GLY A 52 -16.72 -13.24 1.39
CA GLY A 52 -16.00 -13.98 2.43
C GLY A 52 -15.41 -13.11 3.54
N GLY A 53 -15.94 -11.89 3.75
CA GLY A 53 -15.59 -11.02 4.89
C GLY A 53 -14.19 -10.40 4.79
N LYS A 54 -13.61 -10.36 3.59
CA LYS A 54 -12.32 -9.71 3.34
C LYS A 54 -12.55 -8.24 3.06
N VAL A 55 -11.68 -7.39 3.59
CA VAL A 55 -11.70 -5.97 3.24
C VAL A 55 -10.60 -5.70 2.22
N SER A 56 -10.92 -4.94 1.17
CA SER A 56 -9.97 -4.55 0.14
C SER A 56 -10.05 -3.06 -0.15
N VAL A 57 -8.91 -2.44 -0.46
CA VAL A 57 -8.82 -1.08 -0.97
C VAL A 57 -8.20 -1.07 -2.36
N ASN A 58 -8.79 -0.32 -3.28
CA ASN A 58 -8.19 -0.03 -4.57
C ASN A 58 -7.53 1.35 -4.51
N VAL A 59 -6.28 1.44 -4.93
CA VAL A 59 -5.52 2.69 -4.97
C VAL A 59 -4.81 2.85 -6.31
N MET A 60 -4.60 4.10 -6.72
CA MET A 60 -3.67 4.45 -7.78
C MET A 60 -2.38 4.97 -7.13
N LEU A 61 -1.23 4.46 -7.57
CA LEU A 61 0.09 4.93 -7.15
C LEU A 61 0.85 5.44 -8.36
N ASP A 62 1.41 6.64 -8.26
CA ASP A 62 2.35 7.16 -9.26
C ASP A 62 3.78 6.84 -8.85
N LEU A 63 4.36 5.81 -9.46
CA LEU A 63 5.73 5.35 -9.18
C LEU A 63 6.73 5.80 -10.25
N ARG A 64 6.35 6.70 -11.17
CA ARG A 64 7.22 7.08 -12.31
C ARG A 64 8.53 7.74 -11.88
N ALA A 65 8.54 8.42 -10.73
CA ALA A 65 9.74 9.05 -10.17
C ALA A 65 10.59 8.08 -9.32
N ALA A 66 10.10 6.86 -9.08
CA ALA A 66 10.81 5.89 -8.26
C ALA A 66 12.03 5.32 -9.00
N LYS A 67 13.15 5.20 -8.30
CA LYS A 67 14.32 4.48 -8.82
C LYS A 67 14.13 2.98 -8.60
N PRO A 68 14.69 2.11 -9.45
CA PRO A 68 14.68 0.68 -9.19
C PRO A 68 15.31 0.35 -7.85
N GLY A 69 14.71 -0.57 -7.08
CA GLY A 69 15.23 -0.94 -5.77
C GLY A 69 14.19 -1.51 -4.81
N ALA A 70 14.62 -1.69 -3.56
CA ALA A 70 13.79 -2.16 -2.46
C ALA A 70 13.07 -1.00 -1.77
N TYR A 71 11.80 -1.21 -1.48
CA TYR A 71 10.86 -0.29 -0.86
C TYR A 71 9.95 -1.07 0.09
N PHE A 72 9.11 -0.33 0.80
CA PHE A 72 8.06 -0.86 1.66
C PHE A 72 6.72 -0.27 1.23
N LEU A 73 5.70 -1.12 1.17
CA LEU A 73 4.33 -0.71 0.99
C LEU A 73 3.62 -0.77 2.34
N ALA A 74 2.98 0.33 2.73
CA ALA A 74 2.31 0.49 4.01
C ALA A 74 0.83 0.80 3.82
N THR A 75 -0.06 0.11 4.53
CA THR A 75 -1.49 0.46 4.59
C THR A 75 -1.79 1.18 5.90
N VAL A 76 -2.27 2.42 5.82
CA VAL A 76 -2.51 3.31 6.97
C VAL A 76 -3.99 3.70 7.00
N ARG A 77 -4.62 3.54 8.17
CA ARG A 77 -5.99 4.01 8.41
C ARG A 77 -5.95 5.22 9.34
N GLY A 78 -6.43 6.38 8.89
CA GLY A 78 -6.42 7.60 9.70
C GLY A 78 -5.02 7.93 10.27
N THR A 79 -4.95 8.20 11.57
CA THR A 79 -3.71 8.44 12.34
C THR A 79 -3.27 7.22 13.17
N ASP A 80 -3.85 6.03 12.92
CA ASP A 80 -3.68 4.89 13.81
C ASP A 80 -2.37 4.12 13.62
N ASN A 81 -1.91 3.50 14.72
CA ASN A 81 -0.71 2.67 14.82
C ASN A 81 -0.83 1.30 14.11
N GLY A 82 -1.95 0.99 13.46
CA GLY A 82 -2.22 -0.29 12.77
C GLY A 82 -1.55 -0.41 11.40
N THR A 83 -0.36 0.14 11.20
CA THR A 83 0.30 0.16 9.89
C THR A 83 0.95 -1.19 9.59
N TYR A 84 0.50 -1.83 8.50
CA TYR A 84 1.08 -3.07 8.00
C TYR A 84 2.06 -2.78 6.87
N TYR A 85 3.26 -3.37 6.95
CA TYR A 85 4.33 -3.19 5.98
C TYR A 85 4.59 -4.46 5.18
N TYR A 86 4.68 -4.31 3.87
CA TYR A 86 4.99 -5.36 2.92
C TYR A 86 6.26 -5.00 2.14
N PRO A 87 7.21 -5.94 1.95
CA PRO A 87 8.36 -5.69 1.09
C PRO A 87 7.90 -5.50 -0.36
N LEU A 88 8.38 -4.42 -0.98
CA LEU A 88 8.08 -4.05 -2.35
C LEU A 88 9.39 -3.87 -3.12
N LYS A 89 9.44 -4.40 -4.33
CA LYS A 89 10.50 -4.10 -5.29
C LYS A 89 9.93 -3.27 -6.44
N ILE A 90 10.58 -2.15 -6.73
CA ILE A 90 10.30 -1.37 -7.95
C ILE A 90 11.38 -1.72 -8.99
N ASN A 91 10.94 -2.05 -10.21
CA ASN A 91 11.82 -2.37 -11.34
C ASN A 91 11.94 -1.20 -12.31
#